data_AF-A0A391P429-F1
#
_entry.id   AF-A0A391P429-F1
#
_cell.length_a   1.000
_cell.length_b   1.000
_cell.length_c   1.000
_cell.angle_alpha   90.00
_cell.angle_beta   90.00
_cell.angle_gamma   90.00
#
_symmetry.space_group_name_H-M   'P 1'
#
loop_
_entity.id
_entity.type
_entity.pdbx_description
1 polymer ?
#
loop_
_entity_poly.entity_id
_entity_poly.type
_entity_poly.pdbx_seq_one_letter_code
_entity_poly.pdbx_strand_id
1 'polypeptide(L)'
;MLQLNLEENCLQGSGAAEVVKGLWCCKDLSKLNIAHNHIDFSDFSKVAKVLPGLKYLKQLNLEGNVCAEKDVQKVERSMPNLIEVRVSYMKRPSKLKTPKSKKKEQPGLREDLRRLRSERLADKRELTRHRLQRERDNKALTSLRQQQVADRRKIEELNSSLIDLDFLLLRRLDEEKEKSTKHAAELRDLEKINKSYLYQIQQLEYQSTAGRSLASLAYEARERIVRDTAELRSQLAVLTEKYTRQTEEYNALKAKTRHAVKRRHQSVAETERLRHTLSEFPGINLVDLYDDIEAEGSEQEGQEEE
;
A
#
# COMPACT_ATOMS: atom_id res chain seq x y z
N MET A 1 24.87 -5.89 -31.18
CA MET A 1 24.54 -4.97 -32.29
C MET A 1 23.02 -4.81 -32.28
N LEU A 2 22.51 -3.70 -31.76
CA LEU A 2 21.07 -3.45 -31.67
C LEU A 2 20.57 -2.75 -32.94
N GLN A 3 19.49 -3.26 -33.52
CA GLN A 3 18.87 -2.73 -34.73
C GLN A 3 17.39 -2.46 -34.43
N LEU A 4 16.89 -1.30 -34.84
CA LEU A 4 15.51 -0.91 -34.68
C LEU A 4 14.92 -0.62 -36.06
N ASN A 5 13.89 -1.39 -36.43
CA ASN A 5 13.15 -1.21 -37.67
C ASN A 5 11.72 -0.77 -37.37
N LEU A 6 11.37 0.43 -37.84
CA LEU A 6 10.07 1.06 -37.69
C LEU A 6 9.54 1.52 -39.07
N GLU A 7 9.96 0.88 -40.15
CA GLU A 7 9.47 1.16 -41.50
C GLU A 7 7.94 1.01 -41.60
N GLU A 8 7.27 1.91 -42.34
CA GLU A 8 5.80 1.88 -42.59
C GLU A 8 4.90 1.90 -41.32
N ASN A 9 5.34 2.56 -40.25
CA ASN A 9 4.59 2.67 -38.99
C ASN A 9 3.79 3.98 -38.82
N CYS A 10 3.62 4.77 -39.89
CA CYS A 10 2.89 6.04 -39.86
C CYS A 10 3.32 6.99 -38.72
N LEU A 11 4.63 7.14 -38.49
CA LEU A 11 5.21 7.93 -37.38
C LEU A 11 5.09 9.47 -37.57
N GLN A 12 3.92 9.98 -37.95
CA GLN A 12 3.65 11.41 -38.07
C GLN A 12 3.11 12.02 -36.76
N GLY A 13 3.37 13.30 -36.51
CA GLY A 13 2.81 14.04 -35.38
C GLY A 13 3.25 13.49 -34.01
N SER A 14 2.31 12.92 -33.25
CA SER A 14 2.58 12.34 -31.94
C SER A 14 3.45 11.08 -32.02
N GLY A 15 3.35 10.30 -33.08
CA GLY A 15 4.16 9.09 -33.30
C GLY A 15 5.66 9.42 -33.38
N ALA A 16 6.03 10.48 -34.12
CA ALA A 16 7.40 10.97 -34.16
C ALA A 16 7.90 11.40 -32.78
N ALA A 17 7.07 12.08 -31.99
CA ALA A 17 7.45 12.58 -30.67
C ALA A 17 7.76 11.45 -29.68
N GLU A 18 6.99 10.36 -29.70
CA GLU A 18 7.23 9.20 -28.84
C GLU A 18 8.49 8.42 -29.27
N VAL A 19 8.72 8.28 -30.58
CA VAL A 19 9.98 7.69 -31.08
C VAL A 19 11.19 8.49 -30.64
N VAL A 20 11.10 9.83 -30.64
CA VAL A 20 12.18 10.70 -30.14
C VAL A 20 12.49 10.44 -28.66
N LYS A 21 11.47 10.24 -27.82
CA LYS A 21 11.65 9.88 -26.40
C LYS A 21 12.29 8.51 -26.24
N GLY A 22 11.83 7.52 -26.99
CA GLY A 22 12.41 6.16 -26.95
C GLY A 22 13.88 6.13 -27.40
N LEU A 23 14.21 6.84 -28.48
CA LEU A 23 15.58 6.93 -28.99
C LEU A 23 16.54 7.58 -27.98
N TRP A 24 16.07 8.40 -27.05
CA TRP A 24 16.93 8.95 -26.00
C TRP A 24 17.54 7.87 -25.11
N CYS A 25 16.82 6.77 -24.86
CA CYS A 25 17.25 5.67 -24.00
C CYS A 25 18.09 4.62 -24.75
N CYS A 26 17.99 4.54 -26.07
CA CYS A 26 18.64 3.50 -26.89
C CYS A 26 20.09 3.86 -27.28
N LYS A 27 20.99 4.08 -26.31
CA LYS A 27 22.37 4.54 -26.60
C LYS A 27 23.22 3.59 -27.43
N ASP A 28 22.98 2.29 -27.31
CA ASP A 28 23.75 1.23 -28.00
C ASP A 28 23.20 0.87 -29.40
N LEU A 29 22.28 1.67 -29.92
CA LEU A 29 21.65 1.43 -31.22
C LEU A 29 22.66 1.62 -32.36
N SER A 30 22.75 0.61 -33.22
CA SER A 30 23.70 0.58 -34.35
C SER A 30 23.05 0.79 -35.72
N LYS A 31 21.75 0.46 -35.85
CA LYS A 31 20.96 0.69 -37.07
C LYS A 31 19.57 1.18 -36.72
N LEU A 32 19.11 2.21 -37.43
CA LEU A 32 17.77 2.76 -37.32
C LEU A 32 17.13 2.84 -38.71
N ASN A 33 16.01 2.14 -38.90
CA ASN A 33 15.18 2.25 -40.09
C ASN A 33 13.84 2.89 -39.72
N ILE A 34 13.58 4.10 -40.24
CA ILE A 34 12.32 4.82 -40.10
C ILE A 34 11.76 5.20 -41.47
N ALA A 35 12.04 4.41 -42.50
CA ALA A 35 11.54 4.65 -43.85
C ALA A 35 10.01 4.62 -43.94
N HIS A 36 9.44 5.31 -44.93
CA HIS A 36 8.01 5.28 -45.30
C HIS A 36 7.05 5.63 -44.14
N ASN A 37 7.41 6.62 -43.30
CA ASN A 37 6.63 7.00 -42.12
C ASN A 37 5.88 8.33 -42.24
N HIS A 38 5.89 8.95 -43.41
CA HIS A 38 5.30 10.27 -43.64
C HIS A 38 5.82 11.35 -42.68
N ILE A 39 7.06 11.22 -42.19
CA ILE A 39 7.67 12.22 -41.32
C ILE A 39 7.83 13.51 -42.12
N ASP A 40 7.25 14.60 -41.61
CA ASP A 40 7.33 15.92 -42.23
C ASP A 40 8.56 16.71 -41.77
N PHE A 41 8.76 17.92 -42.34
CA PHE A 41 9.90 18.78 -41.99
C PHE A 41 9.95 19.12 -40.49
N SER A 42 8.80 19.29 -39.85
CA SER A 42 8.72 19.71 -38.44
C SER A 42 9.06 18.56 -37.50
N ASP A 43 8.60 17.36 -37.81
CA ASP A 43 8.84 16.16 -37.03
C ASP A 43 10.25 15.62 -37.26
N PHE A 44 10.76 15.68 -38.49
CA PHE A 44 12.15 15.32 -38.77
C PHE A 44 13.13 16.22 -38.01
N SER A 45 12.85 17.52 -37.89
CA SER A 45 13.69 18.44 -37.11
C SER A 45 13.78 18.05 -35.63
N LYS A 46 12.73 17.42 -35.06
CA LYS A 46 12.75 16.89 -33.69
C LYS A 46 13.61 15.63 -33.59
N VAL A 47 13.44 14.70 -34.54
CA VAL A 47 14.25 13.48 -34.64
C VAL A 47 15.74 13.83 -34.79
N ALA A 48 16.07 14.73 -35.72
CA ALA A 48 17.42 15.19 -36.00
C ALA A 48 18.17 15.78 -34.79
N LYS A 49 17.46 16.32 -33.79
CA LYS A 49 18.07 16.83 -32.55
C LYS A 49 18.56 15.72 -31.62
N VAL A 50 17.97 14.53 -31.68
CA VAL A 50 18.28 13.42 -30.77
C VAL A 50 19.26 12.44 -31.37
N LEU A 51 19.30 12.31 -32.71
CA LEU A 51 20.24 11.45 -33.42
C LEU A 51 21.70 11.60 -32.95
N PRO A 52 22.27 12.79 -32.74
CA PRO A 52 23.66 12.93 -32.27
C PRO A 52 23.95 12.29 -30.90
N GLY A 53 22.92 12.02 -30.09
CA GLY A 53 23.04 11.30 -28.83
C GLY A 53 23.23 9.78 -28.99
N LEU A 54 23.06 9.24 -30.19
CA LEU A 54 23.21 7.82 -30.53
C LEU A 54 24.63 7.54 -31.04
N LYS A 55 25.61 7.53 -30.14
CA LYS A 55 27.05 7.49 -30.46
C LYS A 55 27.49 6.28 -31.30
N TYR A 56 26.75 5.18 -31.22
CA TYR A 56 27.05 3.92 -31.91
C TYR A 56 26.24 3.69 -33.19
N LEU A 57 25.40 4.64 -33.59
CA LEU A 57 24.57 4.54 -34.80
C LEU A 57 25.44 4.62 -36.05
N LYS A 58 25.40 3.56 -36.87
CA LYS A 58 26.18 3.44 -38.11
C LYS A 58 25.33 3.53 -39.37
N GLN A 59 24.05 3.13 -39.29
CA GLN A 59 23.14 3.13 -40.44
C GLN A 59 21.82 3.80 -40.11
N LEU A 60 21.40 4.74 -40.94
CA LEU A 60 20.13 5.46 -40.83
C LEU A 60 19.37 5.42 -42.16
N ASN A 61 18.15 4.88 -42.14
CA ASN A 61 17.26 4.89 -43.29
C ASN A 61 16.06 5.82 -43.06
N LEU A 62 15.94 6.82 -43.93
CA LEU A 62 14.91 7.87 -43.95
C LEU A 62 14.10 7.87 -45.25
N GLU A 63 14.28 6.87 -46.12
CA GLU A 63 13.61 6.79 -47.42
C GLU A 63 12.09 6.93 -47.29
N GLY A 64 11.42 7.60 -48.23
CA GLY A 64 9.97 7.73 -48.23
C GLY A 64 9.41 8.74 -47.23
N ASN A 65 10.26 9.51 -46.54
CA ASN A 65 9.86 10.63 -45.70
C ASN A 65 10.07 12.00 -46.38
N VAL A 66 9.47 13.05 -45.81
CA VAL A 66 9.59 14.43 -46.29
C VAL A 66 10.61 15.19 -45.43
N CYS A 67 11.90 14.94 -45.69
CA CYS A 67 13.01 15.56 -44.98
C CYS A 67 13.55 16.78 -45.74
N ALA A 68 13.96 17.83 -45.02
CA ALA A 68 14.68 18.94 -45.63
C ALA A 68 16.16 18.56 -45.79
N GLU A 69 16.72 18.83 -46.97
CA GLU A 69 18.14 18.57 -47.28
C GLU A 69 19.08 19.20 -46.24
N LYS A 70 18.74 20.41 -45.75
CA LYS A 70 19.52 21.11 -44.71
C LYS A 70 19.59 20.34 -43.39
N ASP A 71 18.50 19.67 -43.00
CA ASP A 71 18.44 18.94 -41.75
C ASP A 71 19.20 17.61 -41.85
N VAL A 72 19.13 16.93 -43.01
CA VAL A 72 19.93 15.72 -43.29
C VAL A 72 21.42 16.05 -43.26
N GLN A 73 21.87 17.10 -43.94
CA GLN A 73 23.26 17.53 -43.93
C GLN A 73 23.75 17.89 -42.52
N LYS A 74 22.87 18.44 -41.68
CA LYS A 74 23.19 18.74 -40.28
C LYS A 74 23.41 17.45 -39.47
N VAL A 75 22.59 16.43 -39.69
CA VAL A 75 22.71 15.11 -39.04
C VAL A 75 24.02 14.43 -39.46
N GLU A 76 24.35 14.44 -40.76
CA GLU A 76 25.60 13.88 -41.27
C GLU A 76 26.84 14.56 -40.67
N ARG A 77 26.84 15.90 -40.59
CA ARG A 77 27.94 16.66 -39.96
C ARG A 77 28.07 16.43 -38.46
N SER A 78 26.95 16.18 -37.77
CA SER A 78 26.93 16.02 -36.32
C SER A 78 27.25 14.60 -35.87
N MET A 79 27.32 13.64 -36.79
CA MET A 79 27.53 12.22 -36.49
C MET A 79 28.64 11.62 -37.37
N PRO A 80 29.92 11.82 -37.02
CA PRO A 80 31.05 11.34 -37.81
C PRO A 80 31.15 9.80 -37.89
N ASN A 81 30.46 9.08 -37.00
CA ASN A 81 30.44 7.61 -36.96
C ASN A 81 29.37 6.99 -37.89
N LEU A 82 28.55 7.81 -38.55
CA LEU A 82 27.49 7.38 -39.44
C LEU A 82 28.08 6.97 -40.78
N ILE A 83 27.96 5.69 -41.13
CA ILE A 83 28.55 5.11 -42.33
C ILE A 83 27.60 5.21 -43.52
N GLU A 84 26.30 5.04 -43.26
CA GLU A 84 25.29 4.95 -44.32
C GLU A 84 24.04 5.76 -43.94
N VAL A 85 23.66 6.69 -44.82
CA VAL A 85 22.42 7.47 -44.74
C VAL A 85 21.65 7.27 -46.03
N ARG A 86 20.45 6.69 -45.93
CA ARG A 86 19.53 6.55 -47.07
C ARG A 86 18.43 7.58 -46.95
N VAL A 87 18.33 8.45 -47.95
CA VAL A 87 17.30 9.49 -48.05
C VAL A 87 16.79 9.53 -49.49
N SER A 88 15.48 9.61 -49.66
CA SER A 88 14.88 10.01 -50.93
C SER A 88 14.37 11.44 -50.82
N TYR A 89 14.99 12.36 -51.56
CA TYR A 89 14.55 13.75 -51.62
C TYR A 89 13.24 13.83 -52.42
N MET A 90 12.11 13.71 -51.75
CA MET A 90 10.80 14.00 -52.34
C MET A 90 10.75 15.49 -52.72
N LYS A 91 10.79 15.80 -54.02
CA LYS A 91 10.57 17.16 -54.53
C LYS A 91 9.20 17.65 -54.08
N ARG A 92 9.19 18.73 -53.30
CA ARG A 92 7.98 19.45 -52.86
C ARG A 92 7.08 19.66 -54.08
N PRO A 93 5.80 19.22 -54.07
CA PRO A 93 4.87 19.63 -55.11
C PRO A 93 4.75 21.15 -55.05
N SER A 94 5.19 21.81 -56.12
CA SER A 94 5.14 23.26 -56.29
C SER A 94 3.73 23.75 -55.97
N LYS A 95 3.63 24.70 -55.02
CA LYS A 95 2.40 25.32 -54.52
C LYS A 95 1.31 25.38 -55.62
N LEU A 96 0.22 24.63 -55.45
CA LEU A 96 -1.02 24.91 -56.18
C LEU A 96 -1.41 26.36 -55.89
N LYS A 97 -1.39 27.20 -56.93
CA LYS A 97 -2.03 28.50 -56.91
C LYS A 97 -3.51 28.28 -56.65
N THR A 98 -3.99 28.63 -55.46
CA THR A 98 -5.43 28.67 -55.20
C THR A 98 -6.04 29.75 -56.10
N PRO A 99 -7.08 29.44 -56.89
CA PRO A 99 -7.77 30.45 -57.67
C PRO A 99 -8.52 31.38 -56.72
N LYS A 100 -8.25 32.69 -56.84
CA LYS A 100 -9.04 33.76 -56.23
C LYS A 100 -10.45 33.74 -56.82
N SER A 101 -11.31 32.87 -56.30
CA SER A 101 -12.74 32.92 -56.59
C SER A 101 -13.36 33.99 -55.70
N LYS A 102 -13.85 35.07 -56.34
CA LYS A 102 -14.76 36.04 -55.72
C LYS A 102 -16.07 35.31 -55.40
N LYS A 103 -16.19 34.74 -54.20
CA LYS A 103 -17.47 34.21 -53.71
C LYS A 103 -18.35 35.37 -53.27
N LYS A 104 -19.40 35.65 -54.05
CA LYS A 104 -20.65 36.20 -53.50
C LYS A 104 -21.19 35.14 -52.53
N GLU A 105 -20.94 35.34 -51.24
CA GLU A 105 -21.44 34.45 -50.20
C GLU A 105 -22.96 34.58 -50.13
N GLN A 106 -23.66 33.47 -50.32
CA GLN A 106 -25.09 33.37 -50.05
C GLN A 106 -25.32 33.57 -48.54
N PRO A 107 -26.25 34.43 -48.11
CA PRO A 107 -26.42 34.79 -46.70
C PRO A 107 -26.72 33.61 -45.76
N GLY A 108 -27.36 32.55 -46.24
CA GLY A 108 -27.65 31.34 -45.44
C GLY A 108 -26.41 30.61 -44.93
N LEU A 109 -25.35 30.51 -45.75
CA LEU A 109 -24.11 29.80 -45.37
C LEU A 109 -23.36 30.50 -44.22
N ARG A 110 -23.51 31.83 -44.10
CA ARG A 110 -22.88 32.62 -43.03
C ARG A 110 -23.55 32.37 -41.68
N GLU A 111 -24.86 32.15 -41.66
CA GLU A 111 -25.60 31.85 -40.44
C GLU A 111 -25.27 30.43 -39.94
N ASP A 112 -25.21 29.45 -40.84
CA ASP A 112 -24.81 28.08 -40.49
C ASP A 112 -23.39 28.02 -39.93
N LEU A 113 -22.45 28.77 -40.52
CA LEU A 113 -21.09 28.91 -39.99
C LEU A 113 -21.04 29.58 -38.61
N ARG A 114 -21.93 30.53 -38.33
CA ARG A 114 -22.04 31.15 -37.00
C ARG A 114 -22.60 30.15 -35.99
N ARG A 115 -23.64 29.39 -36.35
CA ARG A 115 -24.23 28.33 -35.52
C ARG A 115 -23.21 27.25 -35.17
N LEU A 116 -22.50 26.71 -36.16
CA LEU A 116 -21.45 25.72 -35.95
C LEU A 116 -20.30 26.22 -35.06
N ARG A 117 -19.94 27.51 -35.16
CA ARG A 117 -18.92 28.10 -34.27
C ARG A 117 -19.43 28.25 -32.85
N SER A 118 -20.69 28.65 -32.65
CA SER A 118 -21.29 28.73 -31.31
C SER A 118 -21.42 27.34 -30.67
N GLU A 119 -21.82 26.33 -31.43
CA GLU A 119 -21.89 24.93 -30.97
C GLU A 119 -20.50 24.42 -30.57
N ARG A 120 -19.48 24.54 -31.42
CA ARG A 120 -18.10 24.16 -31.07
C ARG A 120 -17.56 24.87 -29.83
N LEU A 121 -17.97 26.13 -29.60
CA LEU A 121 -17.59 26.87 -28.40
C LEU A 121 -18.32 26.35 -27.15
N ALA A 122 -19.59 25.94 -27.28
CA ALA A 122 -20.34 25.28 -26.21
C ALA A 122 -19.72 23.92 -25.88
N ASP A 123 -19.46 23.08 -26.88
CA ASP A 123 -18.82 21.77 -26.70
C ASP A 123 -17.46 21.91 -26.02
N LYS A 124 -16.65 22.90 -26.43
CA LYS A 124 -15.35 23.17 -25.80
C LYS A 124 -15.51 23.57 -24.33
N ARG A 125 -16.54 24.36 -23.97
CA ARG A 125 -16.82 24.73 -22.58
C ARG A 125 -17.28 23.53 -21.76
N GLU A 126 -18.14 22.68 -22.32
CA GLU A 126 -18.56 21.45 -21.65
C GLU A 126 -17.38 20.50 -21.43
N LEU A 127 -16.51 20.32 -22.43
CA LEU A 127 -15.29 19.53 -22.28
C LEU A 127 -14.38 20.07 -21.15
N THR A 128 -14.22 21.39 -21.05
CA THR A 128 -13.43 21.98 -19.95
C THR A 128 -14.08 21.77 -18.58
N ARG A 129 -15.42 21.78 -18.47
CA ARG A 129 -16.13 21.49 -17.22
C ARG A 129 -15.95 20.03 -16.82
N HIS A 130 -16.09 19.10 -17.76
CA HIS A 130 -15.86 17.67 -17.50
C HIS A 130 -14.42 17.40 -17.08
N ARG A 131 -13.43 18.05 -17.71
CA ARG A 131 -12.03 17.94 -17.31
C ARG A 131 -11.81 18.41 -15.87
N LEU A 132 -12.31 19.60 -15.52
CA LEU A 132 -12.18 20.14 -14.16
C LEU A 132 -12.87 19.25 -13.12
N GLN A 133 -14.02 18.68 -13.47
CA GLN A 133 -14.73 17.76 -12.58
C GLN A 133 -13.91 16.47 -12.35
N ARG A 134 -13.36 15.87 -13.40
CA ARG A 134 -12.47 14.71 -13.27
C ARG A 134 -11.24 15.02 -12.42
N GLU A 135 -10.64 16.20 -12.57
CA GLU A 135 -9.51 16.62 -11.72
C GLU A 135 -9.91 16.75 -10.25
N ARG A 136 -11.13 17.22 -9.94
CA ARG A 136 -11.65 17.26 -8.55
C ARG A 136 -11.92 15.87 -8.01
N ASP A 137 -12.53 15.00 -8.80
CA ASP A 137 -12.85 13.63 -8.41
C ASP A 137 -11.55 12.84 -8.16
N ASN A 138 -10.54 13.00 -9.02
CA ASN A 138 -9.23 12.39 -8.84
C ASN A 138 -8.54 12.88 -7.56
N LYS A 139 -8.59 14.18 -7.26
CA LYS A 139 -8.06 14.72 -5.98
C LYS A 139 -8.80 14.18 -4.75
N ALA A 140 -10.11 14.00 -4.84
CA ALA A 140 -10.89 13.42 -3.75
C ALA A 140 -10.52 11.93 -3.55
N LEU A 141 -10.32 11.20 -4.65
CA LEU A 141 -9.91 9.79 -4.62
C LEU A 141 -8.49 9.60 -4.06
N THR A 142 -7.53 10.46 -4.43
CA THR A 142 -6.17 10.40 -3.85
C THR A 142 -6.19 10.70 -2.36
N SER A 143 -6.96 11.71 -1.92
CA SER A 143 -7.14 12.02 -0.49
C SER A 143 -7.76 10.85 0.28
N LEU A 144 -8.79 10.20 -0.29
CA LEU A 144 -9.42 9.03 0.32
C LEU A 144 -8.45 7.84 0.43
N ARG A 145 -7.61 7.62 -0.59
CA ARG A 145 -6.58 6.56 -0.55
C ARG A 145 -5.51 6.81 0.49
N GLN A 146 -5.02 8.05 0.59
CA GLN A 146 -4.07 8.42 1.64
C GLN A 146 -4.66 8.17 3.03
N GLN A 147 -5.93 8.52 3.23
CA GLN A 147 -6.64 8.21 4.47
C GLN A 147 -6.72 6.70 4.73
N GLN A 148 -7.04 5.88 3.72
CA GLN A 148 -7.09 4.42 3.87
C GLN A 148 -5.72 3.81 4.23
N VAL A 149 -4.63 4.33 3.65
CA VAL A 149 -3.26 3.90 4.00
C VAL A 149 -2.93 4.27 5.44
N ALA A 150 -3.26 5.49 5.87
CA ALA A 150 -3.06 5.94 7.24
C ALA A 150 -3.86 5.08 8.24
N ASP A 151 -5.13 4.78 7.93
CA ASP A 151 -5.98 3.93 8.76
C ASP A 151 -5.43 2.50 8.84
N ARG A 152 -4.91 1.95 7.73
CA ARG A 152 -4.27 0.63 7.72
C ARG A 152 -3.02 0.59 8.59
N ARG A 153 -2.13 1.59 8.51
CA ARG A 153 -0.95 1.70 9.37
C ARG A 153 -1.34 1.71 10.85
N LYS A 154 -2.36 2.50 11.20
CA LYS A 154 -2.88 2.57 12.58
C LYS A 154 -3.44 1.22 13.06
N ILE A 155 -4.06 0.44 12.17
CA ILE A 155 -4.52 -0.92 12.50
C ILE A 155 -3.32 -1.85 12.77
N GLU A 156 -2.27 -1.77 11.95
CA GLU A 156 -1.04 -2.56 12.11
C GLU A 156 -0.33 -2.23 13.44
N GLU A 157 -0.22 -0.95 13.80
CA GLU A 157 0.33 -0.50 15.09
C GLU A 157 -0.47 -1.03 16.29
N LEU A 158 -1.81 -0.96 16.22
CA LEU A 158 -2.68 -1.50 17.27
C LEU A 158 -2.57 -3.03 17.38
N ASN A 159 -2.41 -3.73 16.26
CA ASN A 159 -2.21 -5.18 16.27
C ASN A 159 -0.86 -5.56 16.88
N SER A 160 0.21 -4.82 16.57
CA SER A 160 1.52 -5.01 17.22
C SER A 160 1.42 -4.81 18.74
N SER A 161 0.77 -3.72 19.16
CA SER A 161 0.56 -3.42 20.59
C SER A 161 -0.26 -4.50 21.31
N LEU A 162 -1.22 -5.12 20.61
CA LEU A 162 -2.03 -6.22 21.15
C LEU A 162 -1.19 -7.48 21.36
N ILE A 163 -0.28 -7.80 20.43
CA ILE A 163 0.64 -8.94 20.56
C ILE A 163 1.56 -8.77 21.77
N ASP A 164 2.10 -7.56 21.97
CA ASP A 164 2.94 -7.25 23.12
C ASP A 164 2.17 -7.39 24.45
N LEU A 165 0.92 -6.92 24.47
CA LEU A 165 0.05 -7.07 25.64
C LEU A 165 -0.26 -8.55 25.94
N ASP A 166 -0.56 -9.35 24.91
CA ASP A 166 -0.80 -10.79 25.07
C ASP A 166 0.45 -11.51 25.62
N PHE A 167 1.64 -11.13 25.16
CA PHE A 167 2.90 -11.67 25.68
C PHE A 167 3.12 -11.31 27.16
N LEU A 168 2.87 -10.04 27.54
CA LEU A 168 2.96 -9.60 28.94
C LEU A 168 1.96 -10.32 29.84
N LEU A 169 0.73 -10.54 29.36
CA LEU A 169 -0.30 -11.27 30.09
C LEU A 169 0.07 -12.74 30.29
N LEU A 170 0.61 -13.40 29.25
CA LEU A 170 1.09 -14.79 29.36
C LEU A 170 2.22 -14.91 30.37
N ARG A 171 3.22 -14.02 30.30
CA ARG A 171 4.33 -14.00 31.27
C ARG A 171 3.84 -13.82 32.71
N ARG A 172 2.92 -12.88 32.94
CA ARG A 172 2.36 -12.65 34.27
C ARG A 172 1.58 -13.86 34.78
N LEU A 173 0.87 -14.55 33.90
CA LEU A 173 0.12 -15.76 34.25
C LEU A 173 1.08 -16.90 34.66
N ASP A 174 2.22 -17.04 34.00
CA ASP A 174 3.22 -18.04 34.37
C ASP A 174 3.94 -17.69 35.69
N GLU A 175 4.24 -16.41 35.93
CA GLU A 175 4.76 -15.94 37.23
C GLU A 175 3.79 -16.23 38.38
N GLU A 176 2.49 -16.01 38.20
CA GLU A 176 1.47 -16.32 39.22
C GLU A 176 1.30 -17.84 39.42
N LYS A 177 1.39 -18.65 38.36
CA LYS A 177 1.42 -20.12 38.49
C LYS A 177 2.63 -20.57 39.32
N GLU A 178 3.80 -20.01 39.09
CA GLU A 178 5.01 -20.35 39.85
C GLU A 178 4.88 -19.98 41.34
N LYS A 179 4.28 -18.81 41.65
CA LYS A 179 3.98 -18.43 43.03
C LYS A 179 2.98 -19.39 43.67
N SER A 180 1.95 -19.80 42.92
CA SER A 180 0.94 -20.76 43.41
C SER A 180 1.53 -22.14 43.68
N THR A 181 2.45 -22.63 42.85
CA THR A 181 3.11 -23.92 43.08
C THR A 181 4.05 -23.87 44.29
N LYS A 182 4.75 -22.75 44.51
CA LYS A 182 5.55 -22.48 45.72
C LYS A 182 4.69 -22.50 46.99
N HIS A 183 3.58 -21.76 47.02
CA HIS A 183 2.65 -21.77 48.16
C HIS A 183 2.05 -23.17 48.41
N ALA A 184 1.72 -23.91 47.35
CA ALA A 184 1.21 -25.28 47.48
C ALA A 184 2.28 -26.27 48.00
N ALA A 185 3.57 -26.00 47.80
CA ALA A 185 4.65 -26.77 48.40
C ALA A 185 4.79 -26.44 49.90
N GLU A 186 4.79 -25.15 50.26
CA GLU A 186 4.84 -24.69 51.65
C GLU A 186 3.68 -25.23 52.49
N LEU A 187 2.45 -25.21 51.95
CA LEU A 187 1.28 -25.80 52.61
C LEU A 187 1.45 -27.31 52.87
N ARG A 188 2.03 -28.06 51.92
CA ARG A 188 2.31 -29.49 52.11
C ARG A 188 3.34 -29.75 53.20
N ASP A 189 4.33 -28.87 53.35
CA ASP A 189 5.32 -29.00 54.41
C ASP A 189 4.74 -28.62 55.78
N LEU A 190 3.90 -27.59 55.85
CA LEU A 190 3.14 -27.26 57.06
C LEU A 190 2.18 -28.40 57.47
N GLU A 191 1.52 -29.06 56.51
CA GLU A 191 0.67 -30.23 56.80
C GLU A 191 1.47 -31.40 57.38
N LYS A 192 2.70 -31.65 56.91
CA LYS A 192 3.59 -32.67 57.49
C LYS A 192 3.97 -32.32 58.92
N ILE A 193 4.34 -31.07 59.18
CA ILE A 193 4.68 -30.57 60.52
C ILE A 193 3.48 -30.72 61.45
N ASN A 194 2.29 -30.32 61.02
CA ASN A 194 1.06 -30.44 61.83
C ASN A 194 0.73 -31.91 62.15
N LYS A 195 0.85 -32.82 61.17
CA LYS A 195 0.69 -34.27 61.42
C LYS A 195 1.71 -34.81 62.44
N SER A 196 2.95 -34.32 62.39
CA SER A 196 3.99 -34.70 63.36
C SER A 196 3.64 -34.22 64.78
N TYR A 197 3.19 -32.97 64.93
CA TYR A 197 2.75 -32.44 66.22
C TYR A 197 1.54 -33.18 66.78
N LEU A 198 0.53 -33.49 65.95
CA LEU A 198 -0.63 -34.27 66.37
C LEU A 198 -0.20 -35.65 66.91
N TYR A 199 0.76 -36.31 66.25
CA TYR A 199 1.31 -37.58 66.74
C TYR A 199 2.03 -37.42 68.08
N GLN A 200 2.85 -36.36 68.26
CA GLN A 200 3.52 -36.08 69.54
C GLN A 200 2.53 -35.80 70.67
N ILE A 201 1.48 -35.01 70.41
CA ILE A 201 0.40 -34.75 71.38
C ILE A 201 -0.26 -36.08 71.78
N GLN A 202 -0.58 -36.93 70.81
CA GLN A 202 -1.19 -38.24 71.08
C GLN A 202 -0.28 -39.15 71.94
N GLN A 203 1.03 -39.13 71.71
CA GLN A 203 2.00 -39.86 72.54
C GLN A 203 2.07 -39.29 73.97
N LEU A 204 2.07 -37.97 74.12
CA LEU A 204 2.05 -37.30 75.42
C LEU A 204 0.75 -37.57 76.19
N GLU A 205 -0.40 -37.56 75.51
CA GLU A 205 -1.69 -37.92 76.12
C GLU A 205 -1.69 -39.36 76.63
N TYR A 206 -1.14 -40.30 75.84
CA TYR A 206 -0.97 -41.69 76.27
C TYR A 206 -0.12 -41.80 77.54
N GLN A 207 1.00 -41.07 77.62
CA GLN A 207 1.88 -41.03 78.79
C GLN A 207 1.28 -40.26 79.99
N SER A 208 0.44 -39.25 79.73
CA SER A 208 -0.19 -38.38 80.73
C SER A 208 -1.34 -39.03 81.51
N THR A 209 -1.78 -40.24 81.14
CA THR A 209 -2.77 -41.00 81.91
C THR A 209 -2.36 -41.24 83.38
N ALA A 210 -1.11 -40.91 83.76
CA ALA A 210 -0.61 -40.88 85.13
C ALA A 210 -0.67 -39.52 85.88
N GLY A 211 -1.08 -38.39 85.28
CA GLY A 211 -1.05 -37.10 86.01
C GLY A 211 -1.84 -35.94 85.38
N ARG A 212 -2.72 -35.32 86.17
CA ARG A 212 -3.70 -34.28 85.75
C ARG A 212 -3.10 -32.97 85.19
N SER A 213 -1.81 -32.68 85.34
CA SER A 213 -1.23 -31.40 84.87
C SER A 213 -0.86 -31.39 83.39
N LEU A 214 -0.50 -32.53 82.79
CA LEU A 214 -0.15 -32.64 81.37
C LEU A 214 -1.37 -32.49 80.44
N ALA A 215 -2.55 -32.95 80.89
CA ALA A 215 -3.80 -32.80 80.15
C ALA A 215 -4.19 -31.32 79.91
N SER A 216 -3.92 -30.43 80.88
CA SER A 216 -4.16 -28.98 80.73
C SER A 216 -3.26 -28.38 79.64
N LEU A 217 -1.99 -28.76 79.62
CA LEU A 217 -1.00 -28.26 78.66
C LEU A 217 -1.28 -28.78 77.23
N ALA A 218 -1.70 -30.05 77.11
CA ALA A 218 -2.16 -30.62 75.84
C ALA A 218 -3.42 -29.93 75.31
N TYR A 219 -4.37 -29.59 76.20
CA TYR A 219 -5.57 -28.84 75.83
C TYR A 219 -5.24 -27.44 75.31
N GLU A 220 -4.37 -26.69 75.99
CA GLU A 220 -3.92 -25.36 75.54
C GLU A 220 -3.16 -25.41 74.20
N ALA A 221 -2.30 -26.42 74.00
CA ALA A 221 -1.60 -26.62 72.73
C ALA A 221 -2.58 -26.92 71.59
N ARG A 222 -3.58 -27.76 71.84
CA ARG A 222 -4.65 -28.06 70.87
C ARG A 222 -5.45 -26.83 70.50
N GLU A 223 -5.83 -26.01 71.48
CA GLU A 223 -6.56 -24.75 71.25
C GLU A 223 -5.75 -23.73 70.44
N ARG A 224 -4.42 -23.67 70.63
CA ARG A 224 -3.55 -22.87 69.75
C ARG A 224 -3.54 -23.39 68.33
N ILE A 225 -3.34 -24.70 68.13
CA ILE A 225 -3.32 -25.29 66.78
C ILE A 225 -4.65 -25.06 66.06
N VAL A 226 -5.79 -25.21 66.76
CA VAL A 226 -7.12 -24.95 66.19
C VAL A 226 -7.29 -23.48 65.79
N ARG A 227 -6.81 -22.54 66.61
CA ARG A 227 -6.82 -21.11 66.26
C ARG A 227 -5.94 -20.82 65.04
N ASP A 228 -4.71 -21.31 65.02
CA ASP A 228 -3.78 -21.06 63.93
C ASP A 228 -4.29 -21.68 62.61
N THR A 229 -4.88 -22.89 62.66
CA THR A 229 -5.52 -23.48 61.48
C THR A 229 -6.76 -22.73 61.02
N ALA A 230 -7.56 -22.17 61.94
CA ALA A 230 -8.69 -21.32 61.58
C ALA A 230 -8.24 -20.01 60.91
N GLU A 231 -7.17 -19.39 61.41
CA GLU A 231 -6.58 -18.19 60.82
C GLU A 231 -6.01 -18.47 59.41
N LEU A 232 -5.25 -19.54 59.24
CA LEU A 232 -4.73 -19.95 57.93
C LEU A 232 -5.86 -20.23 56.92
N ARG A 233 -6.95 -20.88 57.35
CA ARG A 233 -8.14 -21.09 56.50
C ARG A 233 -8.79 -19.77 56.09
N SER A 234 -8.87 -18.80 57.00
CA SER A 234 -9.39 -17.46 56.71
C SER A 234 -8.53 -16.75 55.67
N GLN A 235 -7.19 -16.76 55.84
CA GLN A 235 -6.26 -16.16 54.87
C GLN A 235 -6.36 -16.83 53.48
N LEU A 236 -6.48 -18.16 53.45
CA LEU A 236 -6.61 -18.92 52.21
C LEU A 236 -7.93 -18.64 51.49
N ALA A 237 -9.02 -18.43 52.24
CA ALA A 237 -10.31 -18.01 51.68
C ALA A 237 -10.21 -16.62 51.01
N VAL A 238 -9.55 -15.66 51.66
CA VAL A 238 -9.33 -14.31 51.09
C VAL A 238 -8.48 -14.36 49.81
N LEU A 239 -7.41 -15.17 49.79
CA LEU A 239 -6.59 -15.37 48.59
C LEU A 239 -7.38 -16.03 47.45
N THR A 240 -8.21 -17.02 47.78
CA THR A 240 -9.07 -17.69 46.80
C THR A 240 -10.05 -16.71 46.17
N GLU A 241 -10.70 -15.86 46.98
CA GLU A 241 -11.62 -14.83 46.49
C GLU A 241 -10.91 -13.78 45.60
N LYS A 242 -9.69 -13.40 45.96
CA LYS A 242 -8.88 -12.48 45.14
C LYS A 242 -8.56 -13.10 43.77
N TYR A 243 -8.20 -14.39 43.75
CA TYR A 243 -7.86 -15.09 42.51
C TYR A 243 -9.10 -15.32 41.61
N THR A 244 -10.26 -15.64 42.18
CA THR A 244 -11.51 -15.74 41.41
C THR A 244 -11.89 -14.41 40.78
N ARG A 245 -11.81 -13.28 41.52
CA ARG A 245 -12.05 -11.95 40.96
C ARG A 245 -11.11 -11.62 39.80
N GLN A 246 -9.80 -11.89 39.95
CA GLN A 246 -8.84 -11.67 38.86
C GLN A 246 -9.13 -12.53 37.63
N THR A 247 -9.58 -13.77 37.83
CA THR A 247 -9.96 -14.68 36.75
C THR A 247 -11.22 -14.18 36.02
N GLU A 248 -12.21 -13.67 36.75
CA GLU A 248 -13.42 -13.06 36.18
C GLU A 248 -13.10 -11.80 35.38
N GLU A 249 -12.24 -10.92 35.90
CA GLU A 249 -11.76 -9.72 35.20
C GLU A 249 -11.04 -10.07 33.90
N TYR A 250 -10.14 -11.05 33.92
CA TYR A 250 -9.46 -11.53 32.72
C TYR A 250 -10.45 -12.08 31.68
N ASN A 251 -11.41 -12.89 32.11
CA ASN A 251 -12.42 -13.44 31.20
C ASN A 251 -13.33 -12.36 30.61
N ALA A 252 -13.71 -11.36 31.42
CA ALA A 252 -14.47 -10.21 30.95
C ALA A 252 -13.69 -9.38 29.92
N LEU A 253 -12.39 -9.15 30.15
CA LEU A 253 -11.52 -8.46 29.20
C LEU A 253 -11.40 -9.24 27.89
N LYS A 254 -11.15 -10.56 27.98
CA LYS A 254 -11.07 -11.47 26.83
C LYS A 254 -12.37 -11.49 26.00
N ALA A 255 -13.52 -11.43 26.65
CA ALA A 255 -14.81 -11.32 25.98
C ALA A 255 -14.97 -9.98 25.24
N LYS A 256 -14.55 -8.86 25.85
CA LYS A 256 -14.55 -7.54 25.22
C LYS A 256 -13.66 -7.51 23.97
N THR A 257 -12.45 -8.07 24.02
CA THR A 257 -11.56 -8.16 22.85
C THR A 257 -12.17 -9.01 21.74
N ARG A 258 -12.75 -10.18 22.05
CA ARG A 258 -13.46 -11.01 21.05
C ARG A 258 -14.60 -10.25 20.37
N HIS A 259 -15.40 -9.50 21.12
CA HIS A 259 -16.46 -8.68 20.55
C HIS A 259 -15.94 -7.54 19.67
N ALA A 260 -14.83 -6.90 20.05
CA ALA A 260 -14.20 -5.85 19.25
C ALA A 260 -13.66 -6.41 17.91
N VAL A 261 -12.97 -7.56 17.96
CA VAL A 261 -12.48 -8.26 16.77
C VAL A 261 -13.64 -8.66 15.85
N LYS A 262 -14.75 -9.20 16.40
CA LYS A 262 -15.94 -9.56 15.62
C LYS A 262 -16.58 -8.36 14.93
N ARG A 263 -16.71 -7.22 15.62
CA ARG A 263 -17.23 -5.98 15.02
C ARG A 263 -16.35 -5.47 13.89
N ARG A 264 -15.02 -5.55 14.04
CA ARG A 264 -14.09 -5.19 12.96
C ARG A 264 -14.21 -6.11 11.74
N HIS A 265 -14.32 -7.43 11.94
CA HIS A 265 -14.52 -8.37 10.83
C HIS A 265 -15.83 -8.10 10.09
N GLN A 266 -16.91 -7.74 10.79
CA GLN A 266 -18.17 -7.34 10.16
C GLN A 266 -18.01 -6.07 9.32
N SER A 267 -17.30 -5.06 9.84
CA SER A 267 -17.00 -3.83 9.09
C SER A 267 -16.15 -4.10 7.85
N VAL A 268 -15.12 -4.96 7.94
CA VAL A 268 -14.32 -5.36 6.77
C VAL A 268 -15.18 -6.09 5.74
N ALA A 269 -16.01 -7.05 6.17
CA ALA A 269 -16.90 -7.76 5.27
C ALA A 269 -17.93 -6.82 4.58
N GLU A 270 -18.42 -5.80 5.27
CA GLU A 270 -19.26 -4.77 4.66
C GLU A 270 -18.51 -3.95 3.62
N THR A 271 -17.25 -3.56 3.89
CA THR A 271 -16.43 -2.86 2.89
C THR A 271 -16.13 -3.71 1.66
N GLU A 272 -15.90 -5.01 1.82
CA GLU A 272 -15.70 -5.94 0.70
C GLU A 272 -16.98 -6.15 -0.12
N ARG A 273 -18.14 -6.23 0.53
CA ARG A 273 -19.44 -6.27 -0.17
C ARG A 273 -19.65 -5.01 -1.00
N LEU A 274 -19.35 -3.84 -0.45
CA LEU A 274 -19.43 -2.57 -1.18
C LEU A 274 -18.44 -2.53 -2.36
N ARG A 275 -17.24 -3.09 -2.19
CA ARG A 275 -16.27 -3.24 -3.30
C ARG A 275 -16.82 -4.16 -4.40
N HIS A 276 -17.45 -5.27 -4.04
CA HIS A 276 -18.05 -6.19 -5.02
C HIS A 276 -19.22 -5.55 -5.76
N THR A 277 -20.13 -4.86 -5.07
CA THR A 277 -21.23 -4.15 -5.73
C THR A 277 -20.74 -3.05 -6.65
N LEU A 278 -19.66 -2.35 -6.29
CA LEU A 278 -19.02 -1.38 -7.17
C LEU A 278 -18.38 -2.02 -8.42
N SER A 279 -17.85 -3.23 -8.31
CA SER A 279 -17.28 -3.97 -9.45
C SER A 279 -18.32 -4.47 -10.45
N GLU A 280 -19.58 -4.61 -10.04
CA GLU A 280 -20.69 -5.04 -10.91
C GLU A 280 -21.18 -3.94 -11.86
N PHE A 281 -20.74 -2.68 -11.68
CA PHE A 281 -21.03 -1.59 -12.61
C PHE A 281 -20.05 -1.63 -13.80
N PRO A 282 -20.46 -2.14 -14.98
CA PRO A 282 -19.58 -2.29 -16.13
C PRO A 282 -19.37 -0.91 -16.76
N GLY A 283 -18.16 -0.37 -16.66
CA GLY A 283 -17.81 0.94 -17.24
C GLY A 283 -16.81 1.74 -16.43
N ILE A 284 -16.54 1.36 -15.18
CA ILE A 284 -15.46 1.93 -14.38
C ILE A 284 -14.39 0.84 -14.21
N ASN A 285 -13.40 0.85 -15.10
CA ASN A 285 -12.28 -0.07 -15.01
C ASN A 285 -11.37 0.38 -13.86
N LEU A 286 -11.56 -0.22 -12.68
CA LEU A 286 -10.78 0.07 -11.48
C LEU A 286 -9.27 -0.17 -11.67
N VAL A 287 -8.88 -1.00 -12.64
CA VAL A 287 -7.49 -1.29 -12.99
C VAL A 287 -6.81 -0.09 -13.67
N ASP A 288 -7.51 0.57 -14.61
CA ASP A 288 -7.00 1.79 -15.25
C ASP A 288 -6.83 2.93 -14.22
N LEU A 289 -7.61 2.88 -13.13
CA LEU A 289 -7.51 3.80 -12.00
C LEU A 289 -6.47 3.38 -10.95
N TYR A 290 -5.77 2.27 -11.09
CA TYR A 290 -4.69 1.83 -10.19
C TYR A 290 -3.31 2.04 -10.83
N ASP A 291 -3.18 1.81 -12.14
CA ASP A 291 -1.92 2.00 -12.88
C ASP A 291 -1.50 3.48 -12.93
N ASP A 292 -2.46 4.42 -12.98
CA ASP A 292 -2.18 5.87 -12.90
C ASP A 292 -1.67 6.30 -11.50
N ILE A 293 -1.88 5.52 -10.44
CA ILE A 293 -1.49 5.88 -9.06
C ILE A 293 -0.12 5.34 -8.66
N GLU A 294 0.30 4.18 -9.17
CA GLU A 294 1.67 3.68 -8.93
C GLU A 294 2.72 4.51 -9.71
N ALA A 295 2.34 5.09 -10.86
CA ALA A 295 3.21 5.98 -11.63
C ALA A 295 3.46 7.34 -10.92
N GLU A 296 2.46 7.90 -10.22
CA GLU A 296 2.62 9.19 -9.51
C GLU A 296 3.28 9.06 -8.13
N GLY A 297 3.23 7.88 -7.49
CA GLY A 297 3.87 7.64 -6.18
C GLY A 297 5.39 7.51 -6.23
N SER A 298 5.97 7.12 -7.38
CA SER A 298 7.42 6.91 -7.53
C SER A 298 8.21 8.17 -7.92
N GLU A 299 7.54 9.25 -8.34
CA GLU A 299 8.20 10.54 -8.63
C GLU A 299 8.32 11.46 -7.40
N GLN A 300 7.64 11.17 -6.28
CA GLN A 300 7.65 12.04 -5.09
C GLN A 300 8.62 11.62 -3.97
N GLU A 301 9.14 10.39 -3.96
CA GLU A 301 10.14 9.96 -2.95
C GLU A 301 11.57 10.51 -3.21
N GLY A 302 11.80 11.23 -4.30
CA GLY A 302 13.11 11.82 -4.63
C GLY A 302 13.32 13.29 -4.25
N GLN A 303 12.37 13.93 -3.55
CA GLN A 303 12.43 15.38 -3.27
C GLN A 303 12.35 15.75 -1.77
N GLU A 304 12.38 14.79 -0.85
CA GLU A 304 12.38 15.08 0.60
C GLU A 304 13.74 14.87 1.30
N GLU A 305 14.82 14.63 0.55
CA GLU A 305 16.20 14.65 1.06
C GLU A 305 17.01 15.84 0.51
N GLU A 306 16.69 17.07 0.93
CA GLU A 306 17.60 18.23 0.89
C GLU A 306 17.28 19.26 1.98
#